data_AF-A0A961SUI9-F1
#
_entry.id   AF-A0A961SUI9-F1
#
_cell.length_a   1.000
_cell.length_b   1.000
_cell.length_c   1.000
_cell.angle_alpha   90.00
_cell.angle_beta   90.00
_cell.angle_gamma   90.00
#
_symmetry.space_group_name_H-M   'P 1'
#
loop_
_entity.id
_entity.type
_entity.pdbx_description
1 polymer ?
#
loop_
_entity_poly.entity_id
_entity_poly.type
_entity_poly.pdbx_seq_one_letter_code
_entity_poly.pdbx_strand_id
1 'polypeptide(L)' 'NIRAQTEPAPETKSVRKDADTLALERGLSDSLGLDVTVQHKGNGGRLTIAYKSLEQLEEICRLLERR' A
#
# COMPACT_ATOMS: atom_id res chain seq x y z
N ASN A 1 29.26 38.04 3.82
CA ASN A 1 27.98 38.13 3.10
C ASN A 1 27.44 36.72 2.89
N ILE A 2 26.34 36.41 3.58
CA ILE A 2 25.38 35.28 3.48
C ILE A 2 25.74 33.96 2.76
N ARG A 3 25.76 32.88 3.55
CA ARG A 3 25.56 31.48 3.14
C ARG A 3 24.05 31.18 3.15
N ALA A 4 23.50 30.66 2.06
CA ALA A 4 22.22 29.95 2.01
C ALA A 4 22.34 28.94 0.85
N GLN A 5 22.72 27.69 1.08
CA GLN A 5 21.91 26.59 1.63
C GLN A 5 20.60 26.37 0.85
N THR A 6 20.68 25.46 -0.12
CA THR A 6 19.71 24.38 -0.39
C THR A 6 18.28 24.59 0.10
N GLU A 7 17.39 24.93 -0.84
CA GLU A 7 15.95 24.79 -0.69
C GLU A 7 15.49 23.61 -1.56
N PRO A 8 15.20 22.41 -0.99
CA PRO A 8 14.35 21.46 -1.69
C PRO A 8 12.93 22.04 -1.69
N ALA A 9 12.39 22.26 -2.89
CA ALA A 9 11.06 22.79 -3.12
C ALA A 9 9.99 22.00 -2.32
N PRO A 10 8.95 22.68 -1.80
CA PRO A 10 7.89 22.00 -1.08
C PRO A 10 7.08 21.14 -2.07
N GLU A 11 7.32 19.83 -2.04
CA GLU A 11 6.49 18.85 -2.74
C GLU A 11 5.03 19.04 -2.31
N THR A 12 4.26 19.54 -3.26
CA THR A 12 2.84 19.79 -3.18
C THR A 12 2.11 18.53 -2.70
N LYS A 13 1.59 18.62 -1.48
CA LYS A 13 0.70 17.66 -0.83
C LYS A 13 -0.66 17.61 -1.54
N SER A 14 -0.70 17.08 -2.75
CA SER A 14 -1.97 16.83 -3.42
C SER A 14 -1.81 15.58 -4.26
N VAL A 15 -2.58 14.55 -3.90
CA VAL A 15 -2.59 13.24 -4.56
C VAL A 15 -1.34 12.37 -4.31
N ARG A 16 -0.83 12.40 -3.07
CA ARG A 16 -0.19 11.21 -2.49
C ARG A 16 -1.24 10.10 -2.47
N LYS A 17 -1.31 9.25 -3.49
CA LYS A 17 -1.62 7.84 -3.20
C LYS A 17 -0.51 7.42 -2.26
N ASP A 18 -0.82 7.36 -0.97
CA ASP A 18 0.13 7.23 0.12
C ASP A 18 1.21 6.20 -0.25
N ALA A 19 2.46 6.64 -0.37
CA ALA A 19 3.58 5.76 -0.74
C ALA A 19 3.67 4.56 0.23
N ASP A 20 3.29 4.79 1.49
CA ASP A 20 3.07 3.78 2.52
C ASP A 20 2.01 2.73 2.12
N THR A 21 0.87 3.18 1.60
CA THR A 21 -0.21 2.29 1.12
C THR A 21 0.22 1.48 -0.10
N LEU A 22 0.96 2.11 -1.03
CA LEU A 22 1.54 1.43 -2.21
C LEU A 22 2.62 0.41 -1.82
N ALA A 23 3.44 0.71 -0.80
CA ALA A 23 4.44 -0.22 -0.28
C ALA A 23 3.79 -1.41 0.42
N LEU A 24 2.72 -1.18 1.20
CA LEU A 24 1.89 -2.23 1.80
C LEU A 24 1.23 -3.11 0.75
N GLU A 25 0.64 -2.51 -0.28
CA GLU A 25 0.04 -3.23 -1.41
C GLU A 25 1.06 -4.16 -2.07
N ARG A 26 2.22 -3.63 -2.45
CA ARG A 26 3.29 -4.41 -3.08
C ARG A 26 3.81 -5.52 -2.18
N GLY A 27 4.02 -5.26 -0.88
CA GLY A 27 4.48 -6.27 0.07
C GLY A 27 3.48 -7.40 0.27
N LEU A 28 2.18 -7.07 0.33
CA LEU A 28 1.11 -8.06 0.41
C LEU A 28 1.00 -8.84 -0.90
N SER A 29 1.04 -8.17 -2.05
CA SER A 29 1.03 -8.81 -3.36
C SER A 29 2.21 -9.75 -3.57
N ASP A 30 3.42 -9.36 -3.16
CA ASP A 30 4.63 -10.16 -3.27
C ASP A 30 4.58 -11.38 -2.33
N SER A 31 4.13 -11.18 -1.08
CA SER A 31 4.01 -12.26 -0.10
C SER A 31 2.93 -13.29 -0.48
N LEU A 32 1.82 -12.83 -1.06
CA LEU A 32 0.69 -13.68 -1.43
C LEU A 32 0.81 -14.24 -2.87
N GLY A 33 1.63 -13.62 -3.73
CA GLY A 33 1.66 -13.89 -5.16
C GLY A 33 0.35 -13.52 -5.87
N LEU A 34 -0.42 -12.59 -5.30
CA LEU A 34 -1.78 -12.23 -5.70
C LEU A 34 -1.93 -10.74 -6.00
N ASP A 35 -2.94 -10.41 -6.79
CA ASP A 35 -3.29 -9.02 -7.06
C ASP A 35 -4.00 -8.45 -5.83
N VAL A 36 -3.29 -7.59 -5.11
CA VAL A 36 -3.79 -6.88 -3.94
C VAL A 36 -3.88 -5.43 -4.37
N THR A 37 -5.04 -4.82 -4.10
CA THR A 37 -5.26 -3.40 -4.33
C THR A 37 -5.62 -2.76 -3.00
N VAL A 38 -4.86 -1.75 -2.59
CA VAL A 38 -5.13 -0.96 -1.38
C VAL A 38 -5.57 0.44 -1.78
N GLN A 39 -6.83 0.75 -1.51
CA GLN A 39 -7.38 2.09 -1.70
C GLN A 39 -7.60 2.76 -0.35
N HIS A 40 -6.70 3.63 0.04
CA HIS A 40 -6.84 4.46 1.22
C HIS A 40 -7.46 5.81 0.84
N LYS A 41 -8.58 6.20 1.48
CA LYS A 41 -9.24 7.51 1.28
C LYS A 41 -9.65 8.12 2.61
N GLY A 42 -8.91 9.13 3.04
CA GLY A 42 -9.22 9.89 4.25
C GLY A 42 -8.91 9.09 5.51
N ASN A 43 -9.94 8.79 6.31
CA ASN A 43 -9.81 8.09 7.60
C ASN A 43 -10.07 6.58 7.51
N GLY A 44 -10.21 6.03 6.30
CA GLY A 44 -10.49 4.63 6.07
C GLY A 44 -9.96 4.16 4.73
N GLY A 45 -9.85 2.86 4.57
CA GLY A 45 -9.37 2.24 3.34
C GLY A 45 -10.18 1.00 2.97
N ARG A 46 -10.05 0.61 1.70
CA ARG A 46 -10.54 -0.65 1.17
C ARG A 46 -9.36 -1.46 0.67
N LEU A 47 -9.23 -2.68 1.18
CA LEU A 47 -8.32 -3.68 0.67
C LEU A 47 -9.13 -4.63 -0.21
N THR A 48 -8.71 -4.80 -1.46
CA THR A 48 -9.29 -5.78 -2.38
C THR A 48 -8.20 -6.79 -2.72
N ILE A 49 -8.49 -8.08 -2.58
CA ILE A 49 -7.57 -9.15 -2.97
C ILE A 49 -8.27 -10.00 -4.03
N ALA A 50 -7.68 -10.07 -5.22
CA ALA A 50 -8.20 -10.92 -6.29
C ALA A 50 -7.54 -12.30 -6.22
N TYR A 51 -8.36 -13.33 -6.07
CA TYR A 51 -7.95 -14.73 -6.06
C TYR A 51 -8.57 -15.46 -7.25
N LYS A 52 -7.86 -16.46 -7.78
CA LYS A 52 -8.29 -17.26 -8.96
C LYS A 52 -8.86 -18.62 -8.58
N SER A 53 -8.68 -19.05 -7.35
CA SER A 53 -9.09 -20.38 -6.88
C SER A 53 -9.46 -20.35 -5.40
N LEU A 54 -10.27 -21.32 -4.96
CA LEU A 54 -10.65 -21.45 -3.55
C LEU A 54 -9.42 -21.62 -2.65
N GLU A 55 -8.44 -22.41 -3.11
CA GLU A 55 -7.19 -22.66 -2.38
C GLU A 55 -6.42 -21.36 -2.06
N GLN A 56 -6.44 -20.39 -2.98
CA GLN A 56 -5.83 -19.07 -2.75
C GLN A 56 -6.61 -18.24 -1.72
N LEU A 57 -7.94 -18.35 -1.71
CA LEU A 57 -8.78 -17.72 -0.68
C LEU A 57 -8.47 -18.31 0.71
N GLU A 58 -8.29 -19.63 0.79
CA GLU A 58 -7.94 -20.31 2.05
C GLU A 58 -6.56 -19.86 2.56
N GLU A 59 -5.56 -19.78 1.68
CA GLU A 59 -4.22 -19.28 2.05
C GLU A 59 -4.25 -17.82 2.53
N ILE A 60 -5.02 -16.94 1.87
CA ILE A 60 -5.25 -15.57 2.33
C ILE A 60 -5.87 -15.56 3.73
N CYS A 61 -6.95 -16.33 3.93
CA CYS A 61 -7.67 -16.40 5.21
C CYS A 61 -6.73 -16.86 6.34
N ARG A 62 -5.97 -17.93 6.08
CA ARG A 62 -5.00 -18.49 7.03
C ARG A 62 -3.89 -17.51 7.39
N LEU A 63 -3.44 -16.68 6.44
CA LEU A 63 -2.43 -15.66 6.69
C LEU A 63 -2.97 -14.50 7.55
N LEU A 64 -4.22 -14.10 7.34
CA LEU A 64 -4.91 -13.07 8.12
C LEU A 64 -5.22 -13.54 9.55
N GLU A 65 -5.62 -14.79 9.75
CA GLU A 65 -5.96 -15.35 11.08
C GLU A 65 -4.74 -15.62 11.97
N ARG A 66 -3.53 -15.64 11.42
CA ARG A 66 -2.30 -15.96 12.17
C ARG A 66 -1.77 -14.79 13.01
N ARG A 67 -2.48 -13.67 13.06
CA ARG A 67 -2.06 -12.42 13.70
C ARG A 67 -3.02 -12.03 14.83
#